data_AF-A0A6N2Z257-F1
#
_entry.id   AF-A0A6N2Z257-F1
#
_cell.length_a   1.000
_cell.length_b   1.000
_cell.length_c   1.000
_cell.angle_alpha   90.00
_cell.angle_beta   90.00
_cell.angle_gamma   90.00
#
_symmetry.space_group_name_H-M   'P 1'
#
loop_
_entity.id
_entity.type
_entity.pdbx_description
1 polymer ?
#
loop_
_entity_poly.entity_id
_entity_poly.type
_entity_poly.pdbx_seq_one_letter_code
_entity_poly.pdbx_strand_id
1 'polypeptide(L)'
;MEKNRIENLNKYIEKNYPKAVFLEASEIEMPNFLQRDFEAGKNNCTIASLTRIINYYYKDLDRFKIYSDVFKIAKNNGYFKDFGTIPFFISHIANTYFAKNNLNLKAKGIYMGNFYSHVKEEIDNFHPVMMNLGSGYYKRHSLVIFGYSIYKFRSMNIKFLHVYDGWNKSPSYIDYNDLKGFMKFPVFSYNVFKLDLA
;
A
#
# COMPACT_ATOMS: atom_id res chain seq x y z
N MET A 1 17.33 -9.55 13.74
CA MET A 1 15.95 -9.86 14.16
C MET A 1 15.01 -9.29 13.12
N GLU A 2 14.25 -10.15 12.44
CA GLU A 2 13.15 -9.70 11.60
C GLU A 2 12.12 -9.00 12.52
N LYS A 3 11.76 -7.74 12.24
CA LYS A 3 10.75 -7.04 13.04
C LYS A 3 9.39 -7.68 12.78
N ASN A 4 8.58 -7.84 13.82
CA ASN A 4 7.21 -8.37 13.70
C ASN A 4 6.24 -7.27 13.27
N ARG A 5 5.04 -7.67 12.82
CA ARG A 5 3.88 -6.80 12.61
C ARG A 5 3.68 -5.84 13.77
N ILE A 6 3.45 -4.56 13.46
CA ILE A 6 2.98 -3.59 14.45
C ILE A 6 1.46 -3.58 14.39
N GLU A 7 0.80 -4.23 15.34
CA GLU A 7 -0.68 -4.28 15.43
C GLU A 7 -1.26 -3.18 16.33
N ASN A 8 -0.46 -2.67 17.27
CA ASN A 8 -0.84 -1.64 18.23
C ASN A 8 0.23 -0.55 18.22
N LEU A 9 -0.11 0.58 17.58
CA LEU A 9 0.81 1.69 17.40
C LEU A 9 1.22 2.32 18.74
N ASN A 10 0.27 2.53 19.66
CA ASN A 10 0.55 3.14 20.96
C ASN A 10 1.55 2.31 21.76
N LYS A 11 1.32 1.00 21.87
CA LYS A 11 2.23 0.07 22.55
C LYS A 11 3.62 0.06 21.89
N TYR A 12 3.67 0.15 20.56
CA TYR A 12 4.94 0.23 19.84
C TYR A 12 5.68 1.54 20.12
N ILE A 13 4.98 2.67 20.14
CA ILE A 13 5.55 3.98 20.41
C ILE A 13 6.04 4.06 21.86
N GLU A 14 5.24 3.65 22.84
CA GLU A 14 5.63 3.63 24.26
C GLU A 14 6.91 2.82 24.48
N LYS A 15 7.03 1.67 23.79
CA LYS A 15 8.19 0.79 23.89
C LYS A 15 9.43 1.33 23.18
N ASN A 16 9.30 1.83 21.95
CA ASN A 16 10.44 2.14 21.08
C ASN A 16 10.82 3.63 21.06
N TYR A 17 9.85 4.50 21.34
CA TYR A 17 9.97 5.96 21.32
C TYR A 17 9.34 6.59 22.57
N PRO A 18 9.82 6.24 23.78
CA PRO A 18 9.21 6.70 25.02
C PRO A 18 9.23 8.24 25.09
N LYS A 19 8.11 8.86 25.48
CA LYS A 19 7.92 10.33 25.48
C LYS A 19 7.83 10.97 24.09
N ALA A 20 7.59 10.19 23.03
CA ALA A 20 7.22 10.77 21.75
C ALA A 20 5.92 11.57 21.89
N VAL A 21 5.88 12.75 21.28
CA VAL A 21 4.74 13.67 21.30
C VAL A 21 4.05 13.59 19.94
N PHE A 22 2.75 13.34 19.93
CA PHE A 22 1.96 13.36 18.70
C PHE A 22 2.01 14.74 18.03
N LEU A 23 2.18 14.78 16.71
CA LEU A 23 2.18 16.02 15.92
C LEU A 23 0.96 16.09 15.01
N GLU A 24 0.82 15.13 14.10
CA GLU A 24 -0.26 15.10 13.10
C GLU A 24 -0.54 13.68 12.61
N ALA A 25 -1.74 13.46 12.08
CA ALA A 25 -2.14 12.23 11.41
C ALA A 25 -3.24 12.54 10.38
N SER A 26 -3.35 11.66 9.38
CA SER A 26 -4.44 11.66 8.41
C SER A 26 -4.74 10.22 8.00
N GLU A 27 -6.02 9.90 7.81
CA GLU A 27 -6.50 8.58 7.41
C GLU A 27 -7.64 8.72 6.39
N ILE A 28 -7.69 7.76 5.45
CA ILE A 28 -8.74 7.63 4.46
C ILE A 28 -9.57 6.40 4.80
N GLU A 29 -10.89 6.56 4.85
CA GLU A 29 -11.80 5.42 4.95
C GLU A 29 -11.80 4.63 3.64
N MET A 30 -11.48 3.33 3.73
CA MET A 30 -11.38 2.45 2.57
C MET A 30 -12.05 1.11 2.81
N PRO A 31 -12.53 0.43 1.75
CA PRO A 31 -13.00 -0.93 1.86
C PRO A 31 -11.89 -1.84 2.40
N ASN A 32 -12.24 -2.70 3.34
CA ASN A 32 -11.31 -3.62 3.96
C ASN A 32 -11.74 -5.07 3.73
N PHE A 33 -10.85 -5.82 3.11
CA PHE A 33 -11.01 -7.24 2.80
C PHE A 33 -9.64 -7.89 2.75
N LEU A 34 -9.61 -9.21 2.94
CA LEU A 34 -8.38 -9.98 2.91
C LEU A 34 -8.12 -10.51 1.50
N GLN A 35 -6.85 -10.73 1.17
CA GLN A 35 -6.51 -11.34 -0.13
C GLN A 35 -7.09 -12.77 -0.25
N ARG A 36 -7.21 -13.47 0.89
CA ARG A 36 -7.80 -14.82 0.99
C ARG A 36 -9.32 -14.83 0.79
N ASP A 37 -9.97 -13.67 0.87
CA ASP A 37 -11.42 -13.57 0.61
C ASP A 37 -11.72 -13.75 -0.88
N PHE A 38 -10.74 -13.50 -1.76
CA PHE A 38 -10.86 -13.77 -3.20
C PHE A 38 -10.31 -15.13 -3.57
N GLU A 39 -9.07 -15.41 -3.15
CA GLU A 39 -8.41 -16.66 -3.46
C GLU A 39 -7.33 -16.99 -2.43
N ALA A 40 -7.55 -18.07 -1.68
CA ALA A 40 -6.63 -18.55 -0.65
C ALA A 40 -5.37 -19.18 -1.27
N GLY A 41 -4.23 -19.03 -0.59
CA GLY A 41 -2.98 -19.73 -0.95
C GLY A 41 -2.26 -19.23 -2.21
N LYS A 42 -2.68 -18.12 -2.81
CA LYS A 42 -2.00 -17.51 -3.97
C LYS A 42 -1.17 -16.28 -3.61
N ASN A 43 -0.13 -16.03 -4.39
CA ASN A 43 0.69 -14.80 -4.38
C ASN A 43 -0.06 -13.60 -4.98
N ASN A 44 -1.25 -13.28 -4.47
CA ASN A 44 -2.21 -12.35 -5.07
C ASN A 44 -2.29 -10.98 -4.36
N CYS A 45 -1.33 -10.65 -3.49
CA CYS A 45 -1.33 -9.42 -2.68
C CYS A 45 -1.44 -8.14 -3.52
N THR A 46 -0.75 -8.10 -4.66
CA THR A 46 -0.82 -6.99 -5.62
C THR A 46 -2.24 -6.83 -6.19
N ILE A 47 -2.86 -7.92 -6.63
CA ILE A 47 -4.20 -7.90 -7.21
C ILE A 47 -5.23 -7.47 -6.15
N ALA A 48 -5.16 -8.04 -4.95
CA ALA A 48 -6.05 -7.64 -3.86
C ALA A 48 -5.88 -6.15 -3.49
N SER A 49 -4.65 -5.63 -3.49
CA SER A 49 -4.37 -4.22 -3.22
C SER A 49 -4.91 -3.31 -4.32
N LEU A 50 -4.76 -3.68 -5.59
CA LEU A 50 -5.37 -2.97 -6.72
C LEU A 50 -6.89 -2.98 -6.62
N THR A 51 -7.51 -4.13 -6.34
CA THR A 51 -8.95 -4.22 -6.12
C THR A 51 -9.42 -3.25 -5.03
N ARG A 52 -8.64 -3.09 -3.95
CA ARG A 52 -9.00 -2.21 -2.84
C ARG A 52 -9.00 -0.75 -3.24
N ILE A 53 -7.96 -0.33 -3.97
CA ILE A 53 -7.86 1.04 -4.48
C ILE A 53 -8.96 1.33 -5.51
N ILE A 54 -9.25 0.39 -6.41
CA ILE A 54 -10.30 0.56 -7.41
C ILE A 54 -11.67 0.69 -6.74
N ASN A 55 -11.97 -0.19 -5.77
CA ASN A 55 -13.24 -0.16 -5.07
C ASN A 55 -13.38 1.07 -4.15
N TYR A 56 -12.27 1.70 -3.73
CA TYR A 56 -12.30 3.00 -3.06
C TYR A 56 -12.81 4.11 -3.98
N TYR A 57 -12.26 4.21 -5.20
CA TYR A 57 -12.69 5.21 -6.18
C TYR A 57 -14.06 4.90 -6.81
N TYR A 58 -14.40 3.62 -6.96
CA TYR A 58 -15.62 3.15 -7.62
C TYR A 58 -16.37 2.16 -6.72
N LYS A 59 -17.05 2.69 -5.70
CA LYS A 59 -17.71 1.92 -4.62
C LYS A 59 -18.79 0.97 -5.12
N ASP A 60 -19.47 1.33 -6.22
CA ASP A 60 -20.58 0.55 -6.79
C ASP A 60 -20.13 -0.66 -7.61
N LEU A 61 -18.84 -0.76 -7.95
CA LEU A 61 -18.31 -1.91 -8.67
C LEU A 61 -18.12 -3.09 -7.73
N ASP A 62 -18.60 -4.27 -8.14
CA ASP A 62 -18.38 -5.51 -7.41
C ASP A 62 -16.87 -5.84 -7.32
N ARG A 63 -16.35 -5.85 -6.09
CA ARG A 63 -14.95 -6.18 -5.78
C ARG A 63 -14.51 -7.54 -6.33
N PHE A 64 -15.39 -8.55 -6.40
CA PHE A 64 -15.04 -9.87 -6.94
C PHE A 64 -14.86 -9.81 -8.45
N LYS A 65 -15.68 -9.01 -9.14
CA LYS A 65 -15.53 -8.74 -10.58
C LYS A 65 -14.26 -7.95 -10.88
N ILE A 66 -13.99 -6.87 -10.12
CA ILE A 66 -12.73 -6.11 -10.21
C ILE A 66 -11.55 -7.06 -10.05
N TYR A 67 -11.53 -7.87 -8.98
CA TYR A 67 -10.46 -8.82 -8.71
C TYR A 67 -10.24 -9.78 -9.89
N SER A 68 -11.31 -10.42 -10.37
CA SER A 68 -11.23 -11.39 -11.47
C SER A 68 -10.64 -10.78 -12.74
N ASP A 69 -11.07 -9.57 -13.09
CA ASP A 69 -10.62 -8.92 -14.32
C ASP A 69 -9.20 -8.36 -14.21
N VAL A 70 -8.84 -7.77 -13.07
CA VAL A 70 -7.45 -7.36 -12.79
C VAL A 70 -6.54 -8.59 -12.80
N PHE A 71 -6.96 -9.71 -12.22
CA PHE A 71 -6.19 -10.96 -12.20
C PHE A 71 -5.96 -11.51 -13.61
N LYS A 72 -6.97 -11.46 -14.51
CA LYS A 72 -6.81 -11.85 -15.92
C LYS A 72 -5.77 -10.98 -16.63
N ILE A 73 -5.82 -9.66 -16.43
CA ILE A 73 -4.84 -8.73 -17.01
C ILE A 73 -3.44 -9.05 -16.46
N ALA A 74 -3.31 -9.24 -15.15
CA ALA A 74 -2.06 -9.52 -14.49
C ALA A 74 -1.40 -10.82 -14.99
N LYS A 75 -2.17 -11.90 -15.20
CA LYS A 75 -1.65 -13.17 -15.75
C LYS A 75 -0.97 -13.01 -17.11
N ASN A 76 -1.41 -12.05 -17.91
CA ASN A 76 -0.81 -11.75 -19.21
C ASN A 76 0.29 -10.68 -19.13
N ASN A 77 0.51 -10.07 -17.95
CA ASN A 77 1.34 -8.88 -17.78
C ASN A 77 2.14 -8.93 -16.47
N GLY A 78 3.02 -9.93 -16.31
CA GLY A 78 4.01 -9.94 -15.23
C GLY A 78 3.56 -10.53 -13.90
N TYR A 79 2.41 -11.22 -13.84
CA TYR A 79 2.08 -12.12 -12.74
C TYR A 79 2.60 -13.53 -12.99
N PHE A 80 3.26 -14.09 -11.99
CA PHE A 80 3.74 -15.48 -11.96
C PHE A 80 3.19 -16.16 -10.71
N LYS A 81 2.74 -17.41 -10.86
CA LYS A 81 2.13 -18.17 -9.74
C LYS A 81 3.02 -18.20 -8.50
N ASP A 82 4.32 -18.39 -8.68
CA ASP A 82 5.27 -18.60 -7.58
C ASP A 82 5.87 -17.30 -7.01
N PHE A 83 5.73 -16.18 -7.72
CA PHE A 83 6.36 -14.90 -7.33
C PHE A 83 5.37 -13.75 -7.13
N GLY A 84 4.12 -13.90 -7.59
CA GLY A 84 3.14 -12.83 -7.66
C GLY A 84 3.42 -11.89 -8.82
N THR A 85 3.05 -10.61 -8.67
CA THR A 85 3.22 -9.60 -9.70
C THR A 85 4.56 -8.89 -9.58
N ILE A 86 5.29 -8.80 -10.69
CA ILE A 86 6.51 -7.99 -10.76
C ILE A 86 6.15 -6.50 -10.60
N PRO A 87 6.76 -5.75 -9.65
CA PRO A 87 6.37 -4.38 -9.33
C PRO A 87 6.33 -3.42 -10.53
N PHE A 88 7.23 -3.62 -11.50
CA PHE A 88 7.32 -2.81 -12.71
C PHE A 88 6.01 -2.80 -13.53
N PHE A 89 5.26 -3.90 -13.54
CA PHE A 89 4.06 -4.04 -14.35
C PHE A 89 2.79 -3.55 -13.64
N ILE A 90 2.83 -3.20 -12.35
CA ILE A 90 1.62 -2.87 -11.56
C ILE A 90 0.84 -1.71 -12.18
N SER A 91 1.53 -0.61 -12.53
CA SER A 91 0.85 0.54 -13.15
C SER A 91 0.30 0.22 -14.53
N HIS A 92 1.00 -0.63 -15.30
CA HIS A 92 0.51 -1.08 -16.59
C HIS A 92 -0.75 -1.94 -16.44
N ILE A 93 -0.76 -2.90 -15.51
CA ILE A 93 -1.95 -3.73 -15.21
C ILE A 93 -3.13 -2.84 -14.82
N ALA A 94 -2.92 -1.90 -13.90
CA ALA A 94 -3.96 -1.00 -13.42
C ALA A 94 -4.52 -0.12 -14.56
N ASN A 95 -3.65 0.52 -15.34
CA ASN A 95 -4.07 1.39 -16.45
C ASN A 95 -4.77 0.62 -17.56
N THR A 96 -4.37 -0.64 -17.84
CA THR A 96 -5.09 -1.50 -18.77
C THR A 96 -6.50 -1.82 -18.27
N TYR A 97 -6.68 -2.04 -16.97
CA TYR A 97 -8.01 -2.21 -16.38
C TYR A 97 -8.84 -0.93 -16.50
N PHE A 98 -8.27 0.24 -16.20
CA PHE A 98 -8.96 1.53 -16.28
C PHE A 98 -9.43 1.83 -17.69
N ALA A 99 -8.54 1.70 -18.68
CA ALA A 99 -8.86 1.91 -20.09
C ALA A 99 -9.95 0.95 -20.58
N LYS A 100 -9.87 -0.34 -20.23
CA LYS A 100 -10.87 -1.33 -20.65
C LYS A 100 -12.27 -1.06 -20.09
N ASN A 101 -12.37 -0.40 -18.94
CA ASN A 101 -13.62 -0.14 -18.24
C ASN A 101 -14.04 1.34 -18.30
N ASN A 102 -13.37 2.17 -19.10
CA ASN A 102 -13.61 3.62 -19.22
C ASN A 102 -13.62 4.34 -17.85
N LEU A 103 -12.67 4.00 -16.99
CA LEU A 103 -12.52 4.60 -15.66
C LEU A 103 -11.54 5.78 -15.74
N ASN A 104 -11.97 6.95 -15.27
CA ASN A 104 -11.16 8.17 -15.19
C ASN A 104 -10.15 8.12 -14.03
N LEU A 105 -9.26 7.14 -14.06
CA LEU A 105 -8.22 6.95 -13.06
C LEU A 105 -6.91 6.58 -13.75
N LYS A 106 -5.79 7.01 -13.17
CA LYS A 106 -4.45 6.74 -13.69
C LYS A 106 -3.51 6.31 -12.58
N ALA A 107 -2.79 5.20 -12.81
CA ALA A 107 -1.77 4.68 -11.93
C ALA A 107 -0.36 5.08 -12.42
N LYS A 108 0.51 5.48 -11.49
CA LYS A 108 1.92 5.77 -11.73
C LYS A 108 2.81 5.10 -10.70
N GLY A 109 3.85 4.40 -11.17
CA GLY A 109 4.86 3.79 -10.32
C GLY A 109 5.93 4.80 -9.90
N ILE A 110 6.31 4.77 -8.64
CA ILE A 110 7.32 5.64 -8.03
C ILE A 110 8.39 4.75 -7.38
N TYR A 111 9.60 4.77 -7.94
CA TYR A 111 10.72 3.94 -7.48
C TYR A 111 11.75 4.69 -6.63
N MET A 112 11.68 6.03 -6.60
CA MET A 112 12.47 6.90 -5.73
C MET A 112 11.53 7.77 -4.89
N GLY A 113 10.69 7.10 -4.10
CA GLY A 113 9.68 7.73 -3.27
C GLY A 113 10.21 8.16 -1.90
N ASN A 114 9.51 9.08 -1.26
CA ASN A 114 9.73 9.46 0.14
C ASN A 114 8.38 9.72 0.82
N PHE A 115 8.40 9.74 2.15
CA PHE A 115 7.21 9.90 2.97
C PHE A 115 6.41 11.18 2.63
N TYR A 116 7.06 12.33 2.47
CA TYR A 116 6.32 13.60 2.36
C TYR A 116 5.61 13.73 1.02
N SER A 117 6.30 13.53 -0.10
CA SER A 117 5.72 13.79 -1.43
C SER A 117 4.96 12.61 -2.03
N HIS A 118 5.06 11.40 -1.46
CA HIS A 118 4.42 10.21 -2.04
C HIS A 118 3.58 9.41 -1.04
N VAL A 119 3.54 9.84 0.23
CA VAL A 119 2.60 9.32 1.21
C VAL A 119 1.77 10.46 1.77
N LYS A 120 2.37 11.39 2.51
CA LYS A 120 1.66 12.48 3.17
C LYS A 120 0.83 13.29 2.17
N GLU A 121 1.44 13.77 1.10
CA GLU A 121 0.76 14.56 0.07
C GLU A 121 -0.41 13.80 -0.58
N GLU A 122 -0.24 12.52 -0.92
CA GLU A 122 -1.31 11.73 -1.52
C GLU A 122 -2.45 11.50 -0.51
N ILE A 123 -2.13 11.12 0.73
CA ILE A 123 -3.14 10.89 1.78
C ILE A 123 -3.89 12.17 2.14
N ASP A 124 -3.20 13.32 2.24
CA ASP A 124 -3.82 14.62 2.52
C ASP A 124 -4.74 15.08 1.38
N ASN A 125 -4.54 14.57 0.16
CA ASN A 125 -5.41 14.77 -0.99
C ASN A 125 -6.43 13.62 -1.19
N PHE A 126 -6.64 12.78 -0.18
CA PHE A 126 -7.56 11.64 -0.22
C PHE A 126 -7.23 10.59 -1.29
N HIS A 127 -5.96 10.44 -1.64
CA HIS A 127 -5.50 9.41 -2.57
C HIS A 127 -4.75 8.30 -1.80
N PRO A 128 -5.31 7.08 -1.71
CA PRO A 128 -4.60 5.97 -1.09
C PRO A 128 -3.43 5.52 -1.96
N VAL A 129 -2.39 5.01 -1.31
CA VAL A 129 -1.13 4.66 -1.97
C VAL A 129 -0.90 3.17 -1.85
N MET A 130 -0.59 2.52 -2.96
CA MET A 130 -0.11 1.14 -2.93
C MET A 130 1.39 1.13 -2.70
N MET A 131 1.87 0.26 -1.82
CA MET A 131 3.30 0.10 -1.54
C MET A 131 3.72 -1.35 -1.75
N ASN A 132 4.88 -1.54 -2.38
CA ASN A 132 5.50 -2.83 -2.57
C ASN A 132 6.78 -2.89 -1.73
N LEU A 133 6.94 -3.94 -0.93
CA LEU A 133 8.04 -4.11 0.01
C LEU A 133 8.91 -5.31 -0.38
N GLY A 134 10.21 -5.10 -0.51
CA GLY A 134 11.20 -6.11 -0.88
C GLY A 134 11.88 -6.81 0.30
N SER A 135 11.66 -6.34 1.53
CA SER A 135 12.36 -6.82 2.74
C SER A 135 11.54 -6.63 4.01
N GLY A 136 12.05 -7.17 5.14
CA GLY A 136 11.41 -7.08 6.45
C GLY A 136 10.20 -7.98 6.60
N TYR A 137 9.34 -7.69 7.58
CA TYR A 137 8.11 -8.46 7.84
C TYR A 137 7.24 -8.65 6.58
N TYR A 138 7.15 -7.60 5.77
CA TYR A 138 6.37 -7.55 4.53
C TYR A 138 7.22 -7.85 3.29
N LYS A 139 8.24 -8.71 3.40
CA LYS A 139 9.11 -9.08 2.29
C LYS A 139 8.30 -9.70 1.13
N ARG A 140 8.53 -9.19 -0.08
CA ARG A 140 7.85 -9.59 -1.33
C ARG A 140 6.33 -9.45 -1.24
N HIS A 141 5.88 -8.32 -0.69
CA HIS A 141 4.46 -8.09 -0.44
C HIS A 141 4.00 -6.73 -0.94
N SER A 142 2.78 -6.68 -1.47
CA SER A 142 2.08 -5.44 -1.79
C SER A 142 0.97 -5.17 -0.78
N LEU A 143 0.84 -3.92 -0.35
CA LEU A 143 -0.19 -3.47 0.60
C LEU A 143 -0.69 -2.08 0.24
N VAL A 144 -1.73 -1.62 0.94
CA VAL A 144 -2.30 -0.28 0.75
C VAL A 144 -2.05 0.56 1.98
N ILE A 145 -1.44 1.73 1.80
CA ILE A 145 -1.33 2.80 2.78
C ILE A 145 -2.61 3.63 2.68
N PHE A 146 -3.35 3.68 3.78
CA PHE A 146 -4.57 4.48 3.89
C PHE A 146 -4.41 5.67 4.83
N GLY A 147 -3.30 5.75 5.56
CA GLY A 147 -3.07 6.81 6.50
C GLY A 147 -1.63 6.93 6.97
N TYR A 148 -1.37 7.94 7.78
CA TYR A 148 -0.10 8.14 8.45
C TYR A 148 -0.28 8.81 9.80
N SER A 149 0.79 8.74 10.61
CA SER A 149 0.93 9.56 11.81
C SER A 149 2.38 9.98 12.00
N ILE A 150 2.59 11.17 12.56
CA ILE A 150 3.90 11.76 12.82
C ILE A 150 3.98 12.12 14.30
N TYR A 151 5.12 11.75 14.90
CA TYR A 151 5.43 12.06 16.29
C TYR A 151 6.80 12.75 16.38
N LYS A 152 6.92 13.70 17.30
CA LYS A 152 8.20 14.27 17.70
C LYS A 152 8.83 13.38 18.77
N PHE A 153 10.02 12.85 18.52
CA PHE A 153 10.79 12.15 19.52
C PHE A 153 12.20 12.75 19.56
N ARG A 154 12.55 13.37 20.69
CA ARG A 154 13.75 14.20 20.82
C ARG A 154 13.73 15.27 19.71
N SER A 155 14.81 15.40 18.93
CA SER A 155 14.89 16.36 17.83
C SER A 155 14.35 15.83 16.49
N MET A 156 13.87 14.59 16.41
CA MET A 156 13.48 13.94 15.15
C MET A 156 11.97 13.77 15.01
N ASN A 157 11.49 13.78 13.77
CA ASN A 157 10.12 13.37 13.44
C ASN A 157 10.12 11.90 13.07
N ILE A 158 9.42 11.08 13.84
CA ILE A 158 9.17 9.67 13.59
C ILE A 158 7.85 9.56 12.84
N LYS A 159 7.81 8.71 11.81
CA LYS A 159 6.70 8.62 10.87
C LYS A 159 6.21 7.20 10.82
N PHE A 160 4.90 7.02 10.89
CA PHE A 160 4.28 5.71 10.78
C PHE A 160 3.31 5.71 9.61
N LEU A 161 3.36 4.64 8.81
CA LEU A 161 2.35 4.33 7.80
C LEU A 161 1.26 3.50 8.45
N HIS A 162 0.00 3.81 8.13
CA HIS A 162 -1.14 2.99 8.48
C HIS A 162 -1.54 2.19 7.25
N VAL A 163 -1.60 0.86 7.39
CA VAL A 163 -1.70 -0.03 6.22
C VAL A 163 -2.77 -1.09 6.38
N TYR A 164 -3.44 -1.39 5.26
CA TYR A 164 -4.15 -2.64 5.06
C TYR A 164 -3.21 -3.63 4.35
N ASP A 165 -2.69 -4.59 5.11
CA ASP A 165 -1.75 -5.59 4.61
C ASP A 165 -2.42 -6.74 3.84
N GLY A 166 -3.76 -6.87 3.89
CA GLY A 166 -4.48 -7.93 3.20
C GLY A 166 -4.33 -9.32 3.81
N TRP A 167 -3.56 -9.48 4.88
CA TRP A 167 -3.47 -10.71 5.68
C TRP A 167 -4.35 -10.62 6.91
N ASN A 168 -4.47 -9.42 7.49
CA ASN A 168 -5.18 -9.14 8.73
C ASN A 168 -6.37 -8.21 8.50
N LYS A 169 -7.45 -8.44 9.26
CA LYS A 169 -8.64 -7.56 9.21
C LYS A 169 -8.41 -6.24 9.94
N SER A 170 -7.60 -6.23 10.99
CA SER A 170 -7.22 -4.98 11.64
C SER A 170 -6.11 -4.28 10.85
N PRO A 171 -6.11 -2.94 10.81
CA PRO A 171 -4.96 -2.18 10.33
C PRO A 171 -3.65 -2.63 10.97
N SER A 172 -2.57 -2.47 10.23
CA SER A 172 -1.21 -2.64 10.70
C SER A 172 -0.46 -1.33 10.55
N TYR A 173 0.69 -1.22 11.21
CA TYR A 173 1.53 -0.04 11.15
C TYR A 173 2.93 -0.39 10.65
N ILE A 174 3.57 0.56 9.96
CA ILE A 174 4.97 0.46 9.55
C ILE A 174 5.70 1.68 10.07
N ASP A 175 6.74 1.48 10.85
CA ASP A 175 7.68 2.53 11.18
C ASP A 175 8.51 2.87 9.94
N TYR A 176 8.36 4.09 9.43
CA TYR A 176 9.03 4.51 8.20
C TYR A 176 10.56 4.51 8.32
N ASN A 177 11.09 4.63 9.55
CA ASN A 177 12.54 4.54 9.76
C ASN A 177 13.08 3.14 9.50
N ASP A 178 12.24 2.11 9.59
CA ASP A 178 12.62 0.72 9.32
C ASP A 178 12.75 0.40 7.83
N LEU A 179 12.31 1.32 6.97
CA LEU A 179 12.37 1.18 5.51
C LEU A 179 13.72 1.64 4.92
N LYS A 180 14.66 2.08 5.75
CA LYS A 180 16.02 2.46 5.31
C LYS A 180 16.75 1.21 4.81
N GLY A 181 16.84 1.06 3.49
CA GLY A 181 17.52 -0.04 2.83
C GLY A 181 19.03 -0.07 3.07
N PHE A 182 19.65 -1.22 2.82
CA PHE A 182 21.10 -1.38 2.78
C PHE A 182 21.63 -0.76 1.47
N MET A 183 22.70 0.05 1.51
CA MET A 183 23.35 0.67 0.33
C MET A 183 22.47 1.59 -0.55
N LYS A 184 21.71 2.53 0.03
CA LYS A 184 21.04 3.67 -0.66
C LYS A 184 19.96 3.36 -1.71
N PHE A 185 19.69 2.10 -2.07
CA PHE A 185 18.55 1.75 -2.92
C PHE A 185 17.29 1.50 -2.08
N PRO A 186 16.14 2.13 -2.41
CA PRO A 186 14.90 1.89 -1.69
C PRO A 186 14.45 0.44 -1.88
N VAL A 187 14.27 -0.26 -0.76
CA VAL A 187 13.72 -1.63 -0.72
C VAL A 187 12.20 -1.65 -0.91
N PHE A 188 11.65 -0.56 -1.45
CA PHE A 188 10.23 -0.37 -1.67
C PHE A 188 9.96 0.49 -2.90
N SER A 189 8.75 0.38 -3.42
CA SER A 189 8.20 1.28 -4.44
C SER A 189 6.76 1.62 -4.08
N TYR A 190 6.26 2.71 -4.65
CA TYR A 190 4.86 3.10 -4.55
C TYR A 190 4.18 3.01 -5.90
N ASN A 191 2.85 2.85 -5.87
CA ASN A 191 1.99 3.22 -6.97
C ASN A 191 0.99 4.24 -6.42
N VAL A 192 0.92 5.40 -7.07
CA VAL A 192 -0.06 6.46 -6.78
C VAL A 192 -1.16 6.44 -7.83
N PHE A 193 -2.36 6.85 -7.45
CA PHE A 193 -3.56 6.77 -8.26
C PHE A 193 -4.27 8.13 -8.24
N LYS A 194 -4.46 8.73 -9.40
CA LYS A 194 -5.07 10.06 -9.53
C LYS A 194 -6.21 10.01 -10.52
N LEU A 195 -7.28 10.76 -10.26
CA LEU A 195 -8.36 10.94 -11.21
C LEU A 195 -7.81 11.60 -12.48
N ASP A 196 -8.13 11.02 -13.64
CA ASP A 196 -7.76 11.57 -14.94
C ASP A 196 -8.88 12.51 -15.38
N LEU A 197 -8.83 13.75 -14.90
CA LEU A 197 -9.75 14.82 -15.28
C LEU A 197 -9.30 15.34 -16.65
N ALA A 198 -9.69 14.61 -17.70
CA ALA A 198 -9.60 15.07 -19.07
C ALA A 198 -10.60 16.20 -19.35
#